data_AF-A0A225UJD7-F1
#
_entry.id   AF-A0A225UJD7-F1
#
_cell.length_a   1.000
_cell.length_b   1.000
_cell.length_c   1.000
_cell.angle_alpha   90.00
_cell.angle_beta   90.00
_cell.angle_gamma   90.00
#
_symmetry.space_group_name_H-M   'P 1'
#
loop_
_entity.id
_entity.type
_entity.pdbx_description
1 polymer ?
#
loop_
_entity_poly.entity_id
_entity_poly.type
_entity_poly.pdbx_seq_one_letter_code
_entity_poly.pdbx_strand_id
1 'polypeptide(L)'
;MTMTLEVFSRALPVRPEWIFPSNLPRSAVPRSVCSHLFTGQNVRDLMAALPWNVLTGANIPEPMSFEITVDGRLGFLIERYSAVEFQDLVTYWESKHRFPVPSSLIRSDPYLTTFVVERTNRRSHAGARWKQILNLFLFAIREGWCHLDPLLEPYFLFFPKRTEVAWYPGIAARSANIADPQLDRREPADLIEALAECDAADPWRSHYRLHHAGHPARRIVRLVGKFFNMVALNPNAPPLAPQP
;
A
#
# COMPACT_ATOMS: atom_id res chain seq x y z
N MET A 1 28.28 2.39 5.04
CA MET A 1 27.46 3.49 4.51
C MET A 1 26.00 3.14 4.71
N THR A 2 25.36 3.72 5.73
CA THR A 2 23.95 3.46 6.07
C THR A 2 23.09 4.32 5.16
N MET A 3 22.66 3.80 4.02
CA MET A 3 21.66 4.48 3.20
C MET A 3 20.35 4.54 3.98
N THR A 4 19.98 5.72 4.43
CA THR A 4 18.66 5.91 5.02
C THR A 4 17.64 5.93 3.89
N LEU A 5 16.50 5.32 4.15
CA LEU A 5 15.29 5.40 3.35
C LEU A 5 14.96 6.82 2.81
N GLU A 6 15.26 7.86 3.60
CA GLU A 6 15.09 9.25 3.18
C GLU A 6 15.96 9.64 1.98
N VAL A 7 17.18 9.09 1.90
CA VAL A 7 18.09 9.28 0.77
C VAL A 7 17.55 8.53 -0.44
N PHE A 8 17.09 7.30 -0.24
CA PHE A 8 16.55 6.46 -1.32
C PHE A 8 15.31 7.07 -1.98
N SER A 9 14.36 7.55 -1.17
CA SER A 9 13.12 8.20 -1.65
C SER A 9 13.34 9.57 -2.32
N ARG A 10 14.48 10.25 -2.07
CA ARG A 10 14.85 11.49 -2.80
C ARG A 10 15.61 11.20 -4.10
N ALA A 11 16.31 10.06 -4.16
CA ALA A 11 17.15 9.68 -5.29
C ALA A 11 16.37 8.95 -6.39
N LEU A 12 15.23 8.34 -6.07
CA LEU A 12 14.37 7.72 -7.07
C LEU A 12 13.71 8.77 -7.97
N PRO A 13 13.90 8.70 -9.31
CA PRO A 13 13.27 9.62 -10.28
C PRO A 13 11.79 9.28 -10.52
N VAL A 14 11.11 8.73 -9.52
CA VAL A 14 9.70 8.36 -9.61
C VAL A 14 8.89 9.63 -9.47
N ARG A 15 8.34 10.12 -10.59
CA ARG A 15 7.40 11.23 -10.54
C ARG A 15 6.18 10.82 -9.71
N PRO A 16 5.73 11.63 -8.74
CA PRO A 16 4.54 11.33 -7.94
C PRO A 16 3.35 10.90 -8.82
N GLU A 17 3.09 11.63 -9.91
CA GLU A 17 2.05 11.34 -10.93
C GLU A 17 2.09 9.96 -11.60
N TRP A 18 3.19 9.21 -11.55
CA TRP A 18 3.27 7.87 -12.16
C TRP A 18 2.61 6.78 -11.31
N ILE A 19 2.49 6.99 -10.00
CA ILE A 19 2.08 5.97 -9.02
C ILE A 19 0.95 6.49 -8.13
N PHE A 20 0.94 7.79 -7.88
CA PHE A 20 -0.10 8.50 -7.14
C PHE A 20 -0.70 9.52 -8.10
N PRO A 21 -2.03 9.63 -8.24
CA PRO A 21 -2.60 10.79 -8.90
C PRO A 21 -2.25 12.01 -8.06
N SER A 22 -1.18 12.67 -8.46
CA SER A 22 -0.62 13.81 -7.76
C SER A 22 -1.33 15.02 -8.32
N ASN A 23 -2.46 15.36 -7.69
CA ASN A 23 -3.14 16.66 -7.84
C ASN A 23 -4.10 16.97 -6.70
N LEU A 24 -4.21 16.14 -5.65
CA LEU A 24 -5.03 16.51 -4.50
C LEU A 24 -4.19 17.38 -3.55
N PRO A 25 -4.53 18.67 -3.37
CA PRO A 25 -3.80 19.53 -2.46
C PRO A 25 -3.76 18.88 -1.08
N ARG A 26 -2.54 18.71 -0.57
CA ARG A 26 -2.31 18.45 0.86
C ARG A 26 -3.08 19.52 1.63
N SER A 27 -3.76 19.08 2.69
CA SER A 27 -4.14 19.95 3.80
C SER A 27 -5.37 20.84 3.55
N ALA A 28 -6.54 20.22 3.52
CA ALA A 28 -7.62 20.66 4.38
C ALA A 28 -8.39 19.41 4.81
N VAL A 29 -8.55 19.18 6.12
CA VAL A 29 -9.64 18.29 6.57
C VAL A 29 -10.90 18.86 5.93
N PRO A 30 -11.62 18.10 5.10
CA PRO A 30 -12.82 18.62 4.47
C PRO A 30 -13.74 19.15 5.57
N ARG A 31 -14.26 20.38 5.43
CA ARG A 31 -15.14 20.99 6.45
C ARG A 31 -16.40 20.14 6.73
N SER A 32 -16.68 19.18 5.86
CA SER A 32 -17.90 18.39 5.78
C SER A 32 -17.70 16.88 6.01
N VAL A 33 -16.72 16.44 6.82
CA VAL A 33 -16.53 15.00 7.13
C VAL A 33 -17.85 14.34 7.58
N CYS A 34 -18.20 13.19 6.99
CA CYS A 34 -19.38 12.38 7.34
C CYS A 34 -19.18 11.67 8.68
N SER A 35 -19.14 12.43 9.78
CA SER A 35 -18.85 11.92 11.14
C SER A 35 -19.77 10.78 11.59
N HIS A 36 -21.01 10.75 11.10
CA HIS A 36 -21.99 9.70 11.37
C HIS A 36 -21.55 8.31 10.86
N LEU A 37 -20.60 8.23 9.92
CA LEU A 37 -20.09 6.96 9.41
C LEU A 37 -19.11 6.27 10.35
N PHE A 38 -18.54 6.98 11.32
CA PHE A 38 -17.43 6.48 12.15
C PHE A 38 -17.89 5.82 13.45
N THR A 39 -19.07 5.20 13.47
CA THR A 39 -19.52 4.41 14.63
C THR A 39 -18.67 3.16 14.81
N GLY A 40 -18.54 2.65 16.04
CA GLY A 40 -17.84 1.40 16.28
C GLY A 40 -18.43 0.22 15.50
N GLN A 41 -19.75 0.22 15.31
CA GLN A 41 -20.44 -0.79 14.51
C GLN A 41 -20.02 -0.73 13.03
N ASN A 42 -20.06 0.45 12.42
CA ASN A 42 -19.64 0.60 11.01
C ASN A 42 -18.17 0.22 10.80
N VAL A 43 -17.28 0.57 11.74
CA VAL A 43 -15.86 0.17 11.66
C VAL A 43 -15.73 -1.35 11.82
N ARG A 44 -16.50 -1.97 12.71
CA ARG A 44 -16.52 -3.41 12.88
C ARG A 44 -16.99 -4.14 11.63
N ASP A 45 -18.08 -3.67 11.03
CA ASP A 45 -18.65 -4.25 9.81
C ASP A 45 -17.69 -4.10 8.64
N LEU A 46 -17.05 -2.93 8.50
CA LEU A 46 -15.98 -2.73 7.53
C LEU A 46 -14.84 -3.74 7.71
N MET A 47 -14.34 -3.93 8.93
CA MET A 47 -13.24 -4.87 9.17
C MET A 47 -13.67 -6.33 8.97
N ALA A 48 -14.92 -6.67 9.31
CA ALA A 48 -15.50 -7.99 9.09
C ALA A 48 -15.72 -8.30 7.60
N ALA A 49 -15.90 -7.28 6.76
CA ALA A 49 -15.98 -7.43 5.31
C ALA A 49 -14.62 -7.76 4.64
N LEU A 50 -13.52 -7.79 5.40
CA LEU A 50 -12.18 -8.13 4.92
C LEU A 50 -11.76 -7.33 3.68
N PRO A 51 -11.81 -5.97 3.71
CA PRO A 51 -11.63 -5.14 2.51
C PRO A 51 -10.23 -5.26 1.90
N TRP A 52 -9.24 -5.73 2.65
CA TRP A 52 -7.91 -6.05 2.16
C TRP A 52 -7.87 -7.26 1.20
N ASN A 53 -8.94 -8.06 1.10
CA ASN A 53 -9.02 -9.14 0.11
C ASN A 53 -8.99 -8.62 -1.33
N VAL A 54 -9.31 -7.34 -1.57
CA VAL A 54 -9.07 -6.72 -2.89
C VAL A 54 -7.58 -6.76 -3.26
N LEU A 55 -6.69 -6.87 -2.27
CA LEU A 55 -5.24 -6.99 -2.42
C LEU A 55 -4.75 -8.45 -2.49
N THR A 56 -5.65 -9.44 -2.60
CA THR A 56 -5.32 -10.84 -2.92
C THR A 56 -5.82 -11.23 -4.34
N GLY A 57 -5.42 -12.40 -4.86
CA GLY A 57 -6.07 -13.05 -6.02
C GLY A 57 -5.46 -12.87 -7.42
N ALA A 58 -6.12 -13.47 -8.43
CA ALA A 58 -5.67 -13.64 -9.82
C ALA A 58 -5.54 -12.35 -10.68
N ASN A 59 -5.85 -11.19 -10.10
CA ASN A 59 -5.67 -9.87 -10.72
C ASN A 59 -4.38 -9.18 -10.27
N ILE A 60 -3.49 -9.89 -9.56
CA ILE A 60 -2.10 -9.49 -9.37
C ILE A 60 -1.45 -9.52 -10.76
N PRO A 61 -0.97 -8.39 -11.30
CA PRO A 61 -0.10 -8.43 -12.47
C PRO A 61 1.05 -9.39 -12.15
N GLU A 62 1.40 -10.29 -13.07
CA GLU A 62 2.62 -11.09 -12.93
C GLU A 62 3.77 -10.18 -12.44
N PRO A 63 4.53 -10.59 -11.40
CA PRO A 63 5.57 -9.75 -10.81
C PRO A 63 6.42 -9.13 -11.92
N MET A 64 6.58 -7.81 -11.87
CA MET A 64 7.05 -7.06 -13.05
C MET A 64 8.53 -7.28 -13.35
N SER A 65 9.28 -7.93 -12.47
CA SER A 65 10.73 -7.79 -12.49
C SER A 65 11.56 -8.97 -11.97
N PHE A 66 10.99 -10.07 -11.46
CA PHE A 66 11.82 -11.21 -10.98
C PHE A 66 11.25 -12.56 -11.40
N GLU A 67 12.16 -13.44 -11.82
CA GLU A 67 11.92 -14.86 -11.82
C GLU A 67 11.75 -15.31 -10.36
N ILE A 68 10.61 -15.94 -10.04
CA ILE A 68 10.29 -16.39 -8.68
C ILE A 68 11.15 -17.61 -8.30
N THR A 69 11.68 -18.31 -9.31
CA THR A 69 12.49 -19.52 -9.20
C THR A 69 13.98 -19.21 -9.30
N VAL A 70 14.49 -18.30 -8.46
CA VAL A 70 15.93 -18.05 -8.35
C VAL A 70 16.47 -18.65 -7.07
N ASP A 71 17.54 -19.43 -7.15
CA ASP A 71 18.20 -20.01 -5.98
C ASP A 71 19.07 -18.99 -5.23
N GLY A 72 19.53 -19.38 -4.05
CA GLY A 72 20.44 -18.56 -3.25
C GLY A 72 19.76 -17.37 -2.58
N ARG A 73 20.49 -16.25 -2.46
CA ARG A 73 20.03 -15.12 -1.62
C ARG A 73 18.87 -14.33 -2.22
N LEU A 74 18.75 -14.31 -3.54
CA LEU A 74 17.61 -13.68 -4.22
C LEU A 74 16.33 -14.49 -4.01
N GLY A 75 16.40 -15.83 -4.10
CA GLY A 75 15.30 -16.71 -3.73
C GLY A 75 14.83 -16.50 -2.29
N PHE A 76 15.78 -16.45 -1.35
CA PHE A 76 15.48 -16.15 0.05
C PHE A 76 14.82 -14.77 0.23
N LEU A 77 15.29 -13.74 -0.48
CA LEU A 77 14.64 -12.42 -0.48
C LEU A 77 13.20 -12.50 -1.00
N ILE A 78 12.97 -13.20 -2.11
CA ILE A 78 11.65 -13.35 -2.75
C ILE A 78 10.68 -14.10 -1.84
N GLU A 79 11.13 -15.18 -1.20
CA GLU A 79 10.34 -15.96 -0.24
C GLU A 79 9.92 -15.08 0.95
N ARG A 80 10.90 -14.40 1.57
CA ARG A 80 10.64 -13.52 2.72
C ARG A 80 9.76 -12.33 2.33
N TYR A 81 9.96 -11.78 1.14
CA TYR A 81 9.11 -10.72 0.59
C TYR A 81 7.66 -11.21 0.46
N SER A 82 7.44 -12.35 -0.18
CA SER A 82 6.10 -12.91 -0.44
C SER A 82 5.36 -13.22 0.87
N ALA A 83 6.06 -13.79 1.84
CA ALA A 83 5.51 -14.07 3.17
C ALA A 83 5.08 -12.78 3.89
N VAL A 84 5.90 -11.73 3.84
CA VAL A 84 5.60 -10.44 4.48
C VAL A 84 4.46 -9.72 3.77
N GLU A 85 4.41 -9.73 2.43
CA GLU A 85 3.30 -9.14 1.67
C GLU A 85 1.96 -9.75 2.09
N PHE A 86 1.91 -11.08 2.22
CA PHE A 86 0.71 -11.78 2.68
C PHE A 86 0.40 -11.50 4.16
N GLN A 87 1.41 -11.51 5.03
CA GLN A 87 1.25 -11.26 6.46
C GLN A 87 0.74 -9.85 6.77
N ASP A 88 1.13 -8.85 5.97
CA ASP A 88 0.86 -7.44 6.21
C ASP A 88 -0.26 -6.85 5.34
N LEU A 89 -1.08 -7.69 4.68
CA LEU A 89 -2.19 -7.26 3.81
C LEU A 89 -3.10 -6.22 4.46
N VAL A 90 -3.47 -6.42 5.74
CA VAL A 90 -4.30 -5.48 6.49
C VAL A 90 -3.61 -4.13 6.62
N THR A 91 -2.37 -4.12 7.10
CA THR A 91 -1.58 -2.90 7.26
C THR A 91 -1.39 -2.17 5.94
N TYR A 92 -1.21 -2.94 4.88
CA TYR A 92 -1.00 -2.43 3.54
C TYR A 92 -2.26 -1.76 2.99
N TRP A 93 -3.42 -2.41 3.13
CA TRP A 93 -4.71 -1.79 2.84
C TRP A 93 -4.94 -0.53 3.68
N GLU A 94 -4.70 -0.60 4.99
CA GLU A 94 -4.84 0.53 5.92
C GLU A 94 -3.94 1.72 5.57
N SER A 95 -2.78 1.50 4.94
CA SER A 95 -1.85 2.57 4.53
C SER A 95 -2.41 3.45 3.41
N LYS A 96 -3.33 2.89 2.62
CA LYS A 96 -4.01 3.54 1.48
C LYS A 96 -5.44 3.94 1.81
N HIS A 97 -6.05 3.32 2.83
CA HIS A 97 -7.43 3.60 3.26
C HIS A 97 -7.44 4.15 4.70
N ARG A 98 -6.49 5.04 5.01
CA ARG A 98 -6.42 5.62 6.35
C ARG A 98 -7.49 6.68 6.54
N PHE A 99 -8.52 6.34 7.29
CA PHE A 99 -9.47 7.33 7.78
C PHE A 99 -9.16 7.77 9.21
N PRO A 100 -9.26 9.08 9.52
CA PRO A 100 -9.12 9.58 10.89
C PRO A 100 -10.41 9.31 11.67
N VAL A 101 -10.30 8.63 12.82
CA VAL A 101 -11.42 8.47 13.75
C VAL A 101 -11.44 9.70 14.69
N PRO A 102 -12.54 10.47 14.76
CA PRO A 102 -12.64 11.63 15.65
C PRO A 102 -12.33 11.29 17.11
N SER A 103 -11.54 12.13 17.80
CA SER A 103 -11.15 11.90 19.20
C SER A 103 -12.32 11.85 20.17
N SER A 104 -13.43 12.52 19.85
CA SER A 104 -14.69 12.40 20.61
C SER A 104 -15.23 10.97 20.56
N LEU A 105 -15.25 10.36 19.36
CA LEU A 105 -15.74 9.00 19.14
C LEU A 105 -14.81 7.95 19.76
N ILE A 106 -13.49 8.16 19.68
CA ILE A 106 -12.51 7.29 20.37
C ILE A 106 -12.82 7.26 21.87
N ARG A 107 -13.05 8.43 22.50
CA ARG A 107 -13.34 8.50 23.94
C ARG A 107 -14.67 7.87 24.34
N SER A 108 -15.66 7.85 23.45
CA SER A 108 -17.00 7.35 23.74
C SER A 108 -17.19 5.86 23.42
N ASP A 109 -16.33 5.28 22.57
CA ASP A 109 -16.50 3.91 22.06
C ASP A 109 -15.24 3.06 22.35
N PRO A 110 -15.33 2.05 23.24
CA PRO A 110 -14.21 1.16 23.56
C PRO A 110 -13.66 0.41 22.35
N TYR A 111 -14.50 0.04 21.38
CA TYR A 111 -14.07 -0.66 20.18
C TYR A 111 -13.19 0.25 19.31
N LEU A 112 -13.59 1.51 19.14
CA LEU A 112 -12.78 2.49 18.38
C LEU A 112 -11.44 2.79 19.07
N THR A 113 -11.41 2.81 20.41
CA THR A 113 -10.16 2.92 21.17
C THR A 113 -9.21 1.78 20.83
N THR A 114 -9.66 0.54 20.96
CA THR A 114 -8.86 -0.65 20.64
C THR A 114 -8.43 -0.65 19.18
N PHE A 115 -9.35 -0.35 18.26
CA PHE A 115 -9.07 -0.32 16.82
C PHE A 115 -7.91 0.62 16.46
N VAL A 116 -7.89 1.85 17.00
CA VAL A 116 -6.83 2.83 16.70
C VAL A 116 -5.47 2.38 17.26
N VAL A 117 -5.46 1.77 18.45
CA VAL A 117 -4.23 1.23 19.06
C VAL A 117 -3.70 0.05 18.26
N GLU A 118 -4.55 -0.94 17.97
CA GLU A 118 -4.15 -2.13 17.22
C GLU A 118 -3.65 -1.78 15.81
N ARG A 119 -4.30 -0.83 15.15
CA ARG A 119 -3.87 -0.31 13.86
C ARG A 119 -2.46 0.29 13.93
N THR A 120 -2.18 1.05 14.98
CA THR A 120 -0.85 1.64 15.21
C THR A 120 0.19 0.54 15.46
N ASN A 121 -0.16 -0.49 16.23
CA ASN A 121 0.69 -1.65 16.47
C ASN A 121 0.98 -2.43 15.18
N ARG A 122 -0.05 -2.73 14.37
CA ARG A 122 0.08 -3.37 13.05
C ARG A 122 1.06 -2.60 12.17
N ARG A 123 0.90 -1.27 12.07
CA ARG A 123 1.81 -0.39 11.33
C ARG A 123 3.25 -0.46 11.85
N SER A 124 3.43 -0.45 13.17
CA SER A 124 4.76 -0.54 13.80
C SER A 124 5.45 -1.88 13.47
N HIS A 125 4.74 -3.00 13.63
CA HIS A 125 5.25 -4.33 13.34
C HIS A 125 5.56 -4.54 11.86
N ALA A 126 4.68 -4.08 10.96
CA ALA A 126 4.94 -4.10 9.53
C ALA A 126 6.16 -3.25 9.19
N GLY A 127 6.30 -2.07 9.80
CA GLY A 127 7.48 -1.22 9.65
C GLY A 127 8.79 -1.88 10.13
N ALA A 128 8.73 -2.73 11.15
CA ALA A 128 9.88 -3.51 11.60
C ALA A 128 10.24 -4.62 10.60
N ARG A 129 9.27 -5.40 10.13
CA ARG A 129 9.46 -6.42 9.07
C ARG A 129 9.97 -5.81 7.77
N TRP A 130 9.41 -4.67 7.39
CA TRP A 130 9.82 -3.88 6.25
C TRP A 130 11.32 -3.55 6.26
N LYS A 131 11.85 -3.09 7.40
CA LYS A 131 13.28 -2.79 7.55
C LYS A 131 14.16 -4.02 7.34
N GLN A 132 13.68 -5.21 7.75
CA GLN A 132 14.41 -6.47 7.51
C GLN A 132 14.46 -6.80 6.01
N ILE A 133 13.33 -6.69 5.30
CA ILE A 133 13.26 -6.89 3.85
C ILE A 133 14.14 -5.88 3.11
N LEU A 134 14.12 -4.62 3.51
CA LEU A 134 14.96 -3.57 2.91
C LEU A 134 16.45 -3.90 3.05
N ASN A 135 16.89 -4.44 4.19
CA ASN A 135 18.28 -4.86 4.36
C ASN A 135 18.65 -6.00 3.41
N LEU A 136 17.81 -7.02 3.27
CA LEU A 136 18.03 -8.13 2.33
C LEU A 136 18.11 -7.63 0.89
N PHE A 137 17.23 -6.71 0.51
CA PHE A 137 17.24 -6.09 -0.80
C PHE A 137 18.51 -5.28 -1.08
N LEU A 138 19.00 -4.50 -0.09
CA LEU A 138 20.27 -3.79 -0.22
C LEU A 138 21.46 -4.74 -0.40
N PHE A 139 21.46 -5.92 0.24
CA PHE A 139 22.47 -6.94 -0.01
C PHE A 139 22.39 -7.48 -1.44
N ALA A 140 21.18 -7.79 -1.92
CA ALA A 140 20.97 -8.27 -3.29
C ALA A 140 21.47 -7.26 -4.34
N ILE A 141 21.24 -5.95 -4.14
CA ILE A 141 21.82 -4.90 -5.01
C ILE A 141 23.34 -4.93 -4.98
N ARG A 142 23.95 -4.95 -3.79
CA ARG A 142 25.41 -4.87 -3.62
C ARG A 142 26.15 -6.05 -4.26
N GLU A 143 25.48 -7.19 -4.37
CA GLU A 143 26.02 -8.41 -4.96
C GLU A 143 25.66 -8.56 -6.44
N GLY A 144 24.94 -7.58 -7.01
CA GLY A 144 24.58 -7.57 -8.42
C GLY A 144 23.42 -8.51 -8.79
N TRP A 145 22.66 -9.01 -7.80
CA TRP A 145 21.50 -9.88 -8.03
C TRP A 145 20.26 -9.13 -8.52
N CYS A 146 20.15 -7.84 -8.25
CA CYS A 146 19.06 -7.01 -8.75
C CYS A 146 19.46 -5.52 -8.77
N HIS A 147 18.82 -4.72 -9.62
CA HIS A 147 18.97 -3.26 -9.63
C HIS A 147 17.94 -2.59 -8.70
N LEU A 148 17.50 -1.37 -9.03
CA LEU A 148 16.49 -0.64 -8.27
C LEU A 148 15.05 -1.07 -8.59
N ASP A 149 14.89 -2.00 -9.53
CA ASP A 149 13.59 -2.40 -10.07
C ASP A 149 12.64 -3.06 -9.02
N PRO A 150 13.08 -3.76 -7.94
CA PRO A 150 12.19 -4.17 -6.84
C PRO A 150 11.47 -3.03 -6.14
N LEU A 151 12.02 -1.82 -6.21
CA LEU A 151 11.43 -0.66 -5.53
C LEU A 151 10.22 -0.10 -6.29
N LEU A 152 10.03 -0.58 -7.52
CA LEU A 152 8.83 -0.33 -8.31
C LEU A 152 7.69 -1.28 -7.94
N GLU A 153 7.96 -2.30 -7.12
CA GLU A 153 6.88 -3.15 -6.61
C GLU A 153 6.01 -2.37 -5.64
N PRO A 154 4.67 -2.56 -5.67
CA PRO A 154 3.74 -1.81 -4.84
C PRO A 154 4.16 -1.77 -3.38
N TYR A 155 4.68 -2.87 -2.82
CA TYR A 155 5.10 -2.91 -1.42
C TYR A 155 6.16 -1.83 -1.06
N PHE A 156 7.19 -1.62 -1.90
CA PHE A 156 8.23 -0.60 -1.73
C PHE A 156 7.77 0.83 -1.98
N LEU A 157 6.71 1.00 -2.76
CA LEU A 157 6.17 2.33 -3.09
C LEU A 157 5.32 2.92 -1.96
N PHE A 158 4.63 2.08 -1.19
CA PHE A 158 3.78 2.55 -0.09
C PHE A 158 4.45 2.43 1.27
N PHE A 159 5.37 1.48 1.46
CA PHE A 159 6.14 1.36 2.68
C PHE A 159 7.58 1.74 2.43
N PRO A 160 8.14 2.67 3.22
CA PRO A 160 7.55 3.53 4.24
C PRO A 160 7.31 4.94 3.66
N LYS A 161 6.04 5.27 3.36
CA LYS A 161 5.65 6.60 2.89
C LYS A 161 6.03 7.71 3.87
N ARG A 162 6.52 8.83 3.32
CA ARG A 162 6.72 10.10 4.05
C ARG A 162 5.41 10.77 4.48
N THR A 163 4.30 10.52 3.78
CA THR A 163 2.97 11.07 4.13
C THR A 163 1.87 10.07 3.87
N GLU A 164 1.07 9.79 4.90
CA GLU A 164 -0.16 9.02 4.80
C GLU A 164 -1.18 9.75 3.92
N VAL A 165 -1.90 9.03 3.06
CA VAL A 165 -3.03 9.59 2.31
C VAL A 165 -4.28 9.32 3.12
N ALA A 166 -4.86 10.38 3.69
CA ALA A 166 -6.12 10.26 4.38
C ALA A 166 -7.24 9.91 3.39
N TRP A 167 -8.11 8.99 3.78
CA TRP A 167 -9.41 8.73 3.19
C TRP A 167 -10.46 9.39 4.09
N TYR A 168 -11.37 10.16 3.51
CA TYR A 168 -12.50 10.75 4.21
C TYR A 168 -13.79 10.09 3.70
N PRO A 169 -14.30 9.03 4.38
CA PRO A 169 -15.53 8.35 4.00
C PRO A 169 -16.70 9.30 3.70
N GLY A 170 -17.41 9.04 2.60
CA GLY A 170 -18.60 9.79 2.17
C GLY A 170 -18.36 11.19 1.64
N ILE A 171 -17.09 11.64 1.55
CA ILE A 171 -16.81 13.01 1.13
C ILE A 171 -17.16 13.28 -0.33
N ALA A 172 -17.09 12.28 -1.20
CA ALA A 172 -17.32 12.46 -2.64
C ALA A 172 -18.80 12.78 -2.91
N ALA A 173 -19.74 11.94 -2.47
CA ALA A 173 -21.17 12.19 -2.57
C ALA A 173 -21.56 13.53 -1.92
N ARG A 174 -21.08 13.77 -0.69
CA ARG A 174 -21.39 15.02 0.02
C ARG A 174 -20.85 16.26 -0.67
N SER A 175 -19.61 16.22 -1.16
CA SER A 175 -19.02 17.36 -1.87
C SER A 175 -19.75 17.64 -3.19
N ALA A 176 -20.21 16.59 -3.87
CA ALA A 176 -21.02 16.74 -5.08
C ALA A 176 -22.38 17.42 -4.77
N ASN A 177 -23.07 17.00 -3.71
CA ASN A 177 -24.32 17.65 -3.27
C ASN A 177 -24.14 19.09 -2.80
N ILE A 178 -23.00 19.40 -2.16
CA ILE A 178 -22.69 20.78 -1.77
C ILE A 178 -22.42 21.65 -3.01
N ALA A 179 -21.73 21.11 -4.01
CA ALA A 179 -21.43 21.83 -5.25
C ALA A 179 -22.66 22.02 -6.13
N ASP A 180 -23.55 21.03 -6.18
CA ASP A 180 -24.82 21.06 -6.89
C ASP A 180 -25.93 20.44 -6.03
N PRO A 181 -26.72 21.28 -5.33
CA PRO A 181 -27.83 20.81 -4.49
C PRO A 181 -28.94 20.09 -5.27
N GLN A 182 -29.02 20.23 -6.60
CA GLN A 182 -30.01 19.53 -7.42
C GLN A 182 -29.59 18.09 -7.77
N LEU A 183 -28.32 17.74 -7.57
CA LEU A 183 -27.81 16.40 -7.88
C LEU A 183 -28.47 15.33 -7.00
N ASP A 184 -28.85 15.68 -5.77
CA ASP A 184 -29.48 14.81 -4.75
C ASP A 184 -28.85 13.40 -4.69
N ARG A 185 -27.52 13.35 -4.72
CA ARG A 185 -26.79 12.08 -4.69
C ARG A 185 -26.94 11.46 -3.31
N ARG A 186 -27.40 10.21 -3.25
CA ARG A 186 -27.46 9.45 -1.99
C ARG A 186 -26.07 9.42 -1.32
N GLU A 187 -25.98 9.94 -0.10
CA GLU A 187 -24.79 9.76 0.75
C GLU A 187 -24.71 8.31 1.23
N PRO A 188 -23.51 7.75 1.40
CA PRO A 188 -23.35 6.38 1.88
C PRO A 188 -23.91 6.24 3.29
N ALA A 189 -24.55 5.10 3.57
CA ALA A 189 -25.11 4.79 4.89
C ALA A 189 -24.06 4.23 5.86
N ASP A 190 -23.01 3.59 5.33
CA ASP A 190 -21.96 2.94 6.11
C ASP A 190 -20.58 3.08 5.46
N LEU A 191 -19.55 2.54 6.13
CA LEU A 191 -18.18 2.59 5.65
C LEU A 191 -17.90 1.67 4.46
N ILE A 192 -18.73 0.65 4.20
CA ILE A 192 -18.58 -0.26 3.07
C ILE A 192 -19.05 0.43 1.79
N GLU A 193 -20.21 1.09 1.82
CA GLU A 193 -20.69 1.92 0.71
C GLU A 193 -19.71 3.08 0.43
N ALA A 194 -19.21 3.73 1.48
CA ALA A 194 -18.21 4.80 1.34
C ALA A 194 -16.87 4.28 0.78
N LEU A 195 -16.48 3.05 1.09
CA LEU A 195 -15.28 2.41 0.53
C LEU A 195 -15.47 2.16 -0.97
N ALA A 196 -16.60 1.60 -1.38
CA ALA A 196 -16.89 1.36 -2.79
C ALA A 196 -16.86 2.65 -3.62
N GLU A 197 -17.43 3.73 -3.09
CA GLU A 197 -17.34 5.05 -3.70
C GLU A 197 -15.89 5.55 -3.81
N CYS A 198 -15.10 5.39 -2.75
CA CYS A 198 -13.70 5.79 -2.72
C CYS A 198 -12.86 5.01 -3.74
N ASP A 199 -13.02 3.70 -3.82
CA ASP A 199 -12.26 2.85 -4.71
C ASP A 199 -12.61 3.10 -6.19
N ALA A 200 -13.88 3.43 -6.47
CA ALA A 200 -14.31 3.85 -7.81
C ALA A 200 -13.72 5.22 -8.21
N ALA A 201 -13.65 6.16 -7.27
CA ALA A 201 -13.10 7.51 -7.52
C ALA A 201 -11.56 7.51 -7.58
N ASP A 202 -10.92 6.69 -6.76
CA ASP A 202 -9.47 6.55 -6.61
C ASP A 202 -9.01 5.10 -6.87
N PRO A 203 -9.09 4.55 -8.11
CA PRO A 203 -8.74 3.15 -8.39
C PRO A 203 -7.34 2.73 -7.95
N TRP A 204 -6.41 3.69 -7.81
CA TRP A 204 -5.05 3.44 -7.33
C TRP A 204 -5.00 2.89 -5.90
N ARG A 205 -5.99 3.17 -5.03
CA ARG A 205 -6.01 2.69 -3.63
C ARG A 205 -6.10 1.16 -3.56
N SER A 206 -6.82 0.56 -4.50
CA SER A 206 -6.94 -0.88 -4.71
C SER A 206 -6.01 -1.39 -5.83
N HIS A 207 -4.98 -0.62 -6.20
CA HIS A 207 -4.03 -0.94 -7.28
C HIS A 207 -4.67 -1.22 -8.63
N TYR A 208 -5.76 -0.55 -8.95
CA TYR A 208 -6.55 -0.82 -10.14
C TYR A 208 -7.01 -2.28 -10.24
N ARG A 209 -7.04 -3.07 -9.16
CA ARG A 209 -7.47 -4.48 -9.22
C ARG A 209 -8.96 -4.61 -9.54
N LEU A 210 -9.75 -3.60 -9.18
CA LEU A 210 -11.15 -3.45 -9.58
C LEU A 210 -11.30 -2.84 -10.99
N HIS A 211 -10.24 -2.24 -11.53
CA HIS A 211 -10.24 -1.50 -12.80
C HIS A 211 -9.00 -1.85 -13.65
N HIS A 212 -8.75 -3.15 -13.85
CA HIS A 212 -7.47 -3.64 -14.35
C HIS A 212 -7.09 -3.07 -15.74
N ALA A 213 -8.07 -2.84 -16.62
CA ALA A 213 -7.84 -2.22 -17.92
C ALA A 213 -7.27 -0.80 -17.84
N GLY A 214 -7.56 -0.07 -16.75
CA GLY A 214 -7.08 1.29 -16.51
C GLY A 214 -5.70 1.37 -15.85
N HIS A 215 -5.07 0.24 -15.52
CA HIS A 215 -3.81 0.24 -14.78
C HIS A 215 -2.68 0.94 -15.56
N PRO A 216 -1.97 1.95 -15.00
CA PRO A 216 -0.92 2.70 -15.69
C PRO A 216 0.19 1.84 -16.28
N ALA A 217 0.62 0.77 -15.58
CA ALA A 217 1.64 -0.16 -16.09
C ALA A 217 1.27 -0.88 -17.40
N ARG A 218 -0.01 -0.94 -17.80
CA ARG A 218 -0.40 -1.45 -19.13
C ARG A 218 0.05 -0.53 -20.27
N ARG A 219 0.39 0.72 -19.98
CA ARG A 219 0.90 1.72 -20.93
C ARG A 219 2.42 1.73 -21.01
N ILE A 220 3.11 0.99 -20.14
CA ILE A 220 4.56 0.89 -20.13
C ILE A 220 4.94 -0.31 -21.00
N VAL A 221 5.80 -0.09 -22.00
CA VAL A 221 6.38 -1.18 -22.79
C VAL A 221 7.19 -2.06 -21.83
N ARG A 222 6.69 -3.27 -21.60
CA ARG A 222 7.31 -4.22 -20.65
C ARG A 222 8.64 -4.68 -21.22
N LEU A 223 9.71 -4.59 -20.41
CA LEU A 223 11.02 -5.17 -20.75
C LEU A 223 10.99 -6.68 -20.47
N VAL A 224 10.26 -7.42 -21.30
CA VAL A 224 10.29 -8.88 -21.31
C VAL A 224 11.75 -9.31 -21.51
N GLY A 225 12.30 -10.15 -20.63
CA GLY A 225 13.66 -10.68 -20.81
C GLY A 225 14.77 -10.04 -19.96
N LYS A 226 14.55 -8.92 -19.27
CA LYS A 226 15.65 -8.17 -18.61
C LYS A 226 16.35 -8.93 -17.46
N PHE A 227 15.68 -9.89 -16.82
CA PHE A 227 16.17 -10.57 -15.61
C PHE A 227 16.31 -12.09 -15.73
N PHE A 228 16.24 -12.64 -16.94
CA PHE A 228 16.45 -14.07 -17.15
C PHE A 228 17.94 -14.38 -17.14
N ASN A 229 18.34 -15.50 -16.52
CA ASN A 229 19.73 -16.00 -16.49
C ASN A 229 20.75 -15.07 -15.81
N MET A 230 20.38 -14.38 -14.71
CA MET A 230 21.35 -13.64 -13.92
C MET A 230 22.22 -14.60 -13.09
N VAL A 231 23.44 -14.84 -13.56
CA VAL A 231 24.52 -15.42 -12.76
C VAL A 231 25.09 -14.32 -11.85
N ALA A 232 25.37 -14.64 -10.58
CA ALA A 232 26.03 -13.72 -9.66
C ALA A 232 27.27 -13.10 -10.32
N LEU A 233 27.32 -11.77 -10.42
CA LEU A 233 28.51 -11.08 -10.94
C LEU A 233 29.74 -11.27 -10.03
N ASN A 234 29.53 -11.77 -8.80
CA ASN A 234 30.59 -12.12 -7.87
C ASN A 234 30.47 -13.59 -7.40
N PRO A 235 31.23 -14.52 -8.01
CA PRO A 235 31.25 -15.93 -7.61
C PRO A 235 31.83 -16.19 -6.20
N ASN A 236 32.39 -15.18 -5.54
CA ASN A 236 32.99 -15.29 -4.21
C ASN A 236 32.08 -14.81 -3.07
N ALA A 237 30.78 -14.60 -3.31
CA ALA A 237 29.86 -14.23 -2.23
C ALA A 237 29.74 -15.37 -1.21
N PRO A 238 29.98 -15.14 0.09
CA PRO A 238 29.97 -16.21 1.09
C PRO A 238 28.58 -16.85 1.21
N PRO A 239 28.46 -18.16 1.51
CA PRO A 239 27.15 -18.78 1.72
C PRO A 239 26.41 -18.12 2.89
N LEU A 240 25.08 -18.05 2.81
CA LEU A 240 24.26 -17.62 3.95
C LEU A 240 24.50 -18.61 5.10
N ALA A 241 24.87 -18.08 6.28
CA ALA A 241 25.01 -18.91 7.46
C ALA A 241 23.64 -19.54 7.82
N PRO A 242 23.58 -20.84 8.10
CA PRO A 242 22.39 -21.42 8.72
C PRO A 242 22.19 -20.73 10.07
N GLN A 243 20.96 -20.30 10.35
CA GLN A 243 20.57 -19.71 11.64
C GLN A 243 19.56 -20.63 12.33
N PRO A 244 19.54 -20.65 13.67
CA PRO A 244 18.82 -21.64 14.50
C PRO A 244 17.30 -21.58 14.39
#